data_AF-A0A959FB95-F1
#
_entry.id   AF-A0A959FB95-F1
#
_cell.length_a   1.000
_cell.length_b   1.000
_cell.length_c   1.000
_cell.angle_alpha   90.00
_cell.angle_beta   90.00
_cell.angle_gamma   90.00
#
_symmetry.space_group_name_H-M   'P 1'
#
loop_
_entity.id
_entity.type
_entity.pdbx_description
1 polymer ?
#
loop_
_entity_poly.entity_id
_entity_poly.type
_entity_poly.pdbx_seq_one_letter_code
_entity_poly.pdbx_strand_id
1 'polypeptide(L)' 'MIELRYPIASTQVEDWQDDLKRLALAHKLVQDEQLEKPLLLHSGTEYSGREAITSYIRKLDEESEQWWYCVCDRS' A
#
# COMPACT_ATOMS: atom_id res chain seq x y z
N MET A 1 -1.21 -10.38 -2.26
CA MET A 1 -0.14 -9.66 -3.00
C MET A 1 -0.74 -8.36 -3.47
N ILE A 2 -0.04 -7.25 -3.20
CA ILE A 2 -0.47 -5.91 -3.57
C ILE A 2 0.12 -5.57 -4.95
N GLU A 3 -0.69 -5.06 -5.87
CA GLU A 3 -0.20 -4.52 -7.15
C GLU A 3 -0.47 -3.01 -7.18
N LEU A 4 0.59 -2.20 -7.26
CA LEU A 4 0.51 -0.75 -7.34
C LEU A 4 0.88 -0.32 -8.76
N ARG A 5 -0.10 0.22 -9.47
CA ARG A 5 0.06 0.80 -10.80
C ARG A 5 0.15 2.31 -10.71
N TYR A 6 1.08 2.92 -11.42
CA TYR A 6 1.28 4.38 -11.34
C TYR A 6 1.74 4.98 -12.67
N PRO A 7 1.32 6.22 -12.98
CA PRO A 7 1.88 6.97 -14.09
C PRO A 7 3.28 7.50 -13.79
N ILE A 8 4.04 7.78 -14.85
CA ILE A 8 5.39 8.39 -14.80
C ILE A 8 5.45 9.60 -13.87
N ALA A 9 4.41 10.43 -13.85
CA ALA A 9 4.37 11.66 -13.07
C ALA A 9 4.16 11.46 -11.55
N SER A 10 4.09 10.22 -11.06
CA SER A 10 3.78 9.95 -9.66
C SER A 10 5.03 9.99 -8.78
N THR A 11 5.24 11.11 -8.10
CA THR A 11 6.37 11.30 -7.17
C THR A 11 6.22 10.59 -5.82
N GLN A 12 5.04 10.04 -5.51
CA GLN A 12 4.73 9.41 -4.20
C GLN A 12 4.85 7.88 -4.22
N VAL A 13 5.28 7.30 -5.34
CA VAL A 13 5.39 5.86 -5.50
C VAL A 13 6.49 5.30 -4.61
N GLU A 14 7.58 6.05 -4.44
CA GLU A 14 8.70 5.66 -3.58
C GLU A 14 8.25 5.59 -2.11
N ASP A 15 7.50 6.58 -1.62
CA ASP A 15 6.94 6.57 -0.26
C ASP A 15 6.05 5.33 -0.05
N TRP A 16 5.12 5.06 -0.97
CA TRP A 16 4.25 3.88 -0.90
C TRP A 16 5.02 2.57 -0.94
N GLN A 17 6.09 2.50 -1.76
CA GLN A 17 6.93 1.32 -1.82
C GLN A 17 7.66 1.09 -0.50
N ASP A 18 8.21 2.14 0.11
CA ASP A 18 8.91 2.04 1.39
C ASP A 18 7.98 1.63 2.53
N ASP A 19 6.75 2.17 2.58
CA ASP A 19 5.74 1.72 3.53
C ASP A 19 5.36 0.25 3.34
N LEU A 20 5.15 -0.19 2.10
CA LEU A 20 4.83 -1.60 1.81
C LEU A 20 5.99 -2.55 2.15
N LYS A 21 7.25 -2.11 1.98
CA LYS A 21 8.44 -2.84 2.44
C LYS A 21 8.51 -2.91 3.96
N ARG A 22 8.24 -1.80 4.65
CA ARG A 22 8.21 -1.72 6.12
C ARG A 22 7.19 -2.68 6.72
N LEU A 23 6.03 -2.82 6.06
CA LEU A 23 4.98 -3.77 6.42
C LEU A 23 5.30 -5.23 6.03
N ALA A 24 6.46 -5.50 5.42
CA ALA A 24 6.84 -6.80 4.87
C ALA A 24 5.79 -7.41 3.93
N LEU A 25 5.01 -6.57 3.25
CA LEU A 25 3.94 -7.01 2.35
C LEU A 25 4.51 -7.31 0.96
N ALA A 26 4.13 -8.46 0.41
CA ALA A 26 4.46 -8.80 -0.97
C ALA A 26 3.75 -7.83 -1.93
N HIS A 27 4.53 -6.98 -2.59
CA HIS A 27 4.04 -5.94 -3.49
C HIS A 27 4.72 -6.00 -4.86
N LYS A 28 4.00 -5.51 -5.88
CA LYS A 28 4.46 -5.38 -7.26
C LYS A 28 4.19 -3.96 -7.73
N LEU A 29 5.21 -3.35 -8.31
CA LEU A 29 5.14 -2.03 -8.92
C LEU A 29 4.98 -2.18 -10.43
N VAL A 30 3.98 -1.53 -11.00
CA VAL A 30 3.74 -1.52 -12.45
C VAL A 30 3.63 -0.07 -12.91
N GLN A 31 4.60 0.38 -13.66
CA GLN A 31 4.52 1.69 -14.29
C GLN A 31 3.62 1.59 -15.53
N ASP A 32 2.64 2.48 -15.61
CA ASP A 32 1.68 2.50 -16.71
C ASP A 32 1.43 3.94 -17.14
N GLU A 33 1.85 4.27 -18.36
CA GLU A 33 1.77 5.62 -18.92
C GLU A 33 0.35 6.02 -19.32
N GLN A 34 -0.55 5.04 -19.48
CA GLN A 34 -1.94 5.28 -19.87
C GLN A 34 -2.85 5.59 -18.67
N LEU A 35 -2.35 5.42 -17.44
CA LEU A 35 -3.09 5.69 -16.22
C LEU A 35 -3.05 7.19 -15.88
N GLU A 36 -4.22 7.83 -15.79
CA GLU A 36 -4.30 9.24 -15.34
C GLU A 36 -4.01 9.40 -13.84
N LYS A 37 -4.25 8.34 -13.06
CA LYS A 37 -4.13 8.32 -11.59
C LYS A 37 -3.51 7.00 -11.15
N PRO A 38 -2.77 6.98 -10.03
CA PRO A 38 -2.26 5.73 -9.47
C PRO A 38 -3.41 4.84 -8.99
N LEU A 39 -3.20 3.52 -9.03
CA LEU A 39 -4.16 2.49 -8.69
C LEU A 39 -3.48 1.41 -7.84
N LEU A 40 -4.07 1.06 -6.70
CA LEU A 40 -3.64 -0.08 -5.89
C LEU A 40 -4.69 -1.19 -5.96
N LEU A 41 -4.26 -2.39 -6.29
CA LEU A 41 -5.04 -3.61 -6.32
C LEU A 41 -4.60 -4.51 -5.18
N HIS A 42 -5.54 -4.90 -4.32
CA HIS A 42 -5.28 -5.88 -3.28
C HIS A 42 -6.48 -6.81 -3.08
N SER A 43 -6.26 -8.11 -3.27
CA SER A 43 -7.26 -9.18 -3.06
C SER A 43 -8.62 -8.93 -3.71
N GLY A 44 -8.63 -8.32 -4.91
CA GLY A 44 -9.85 -7.99 -5.66
C GLY A 44 -10.45 -6.62 -5.35
N THR A 45 -9.88 -5.88 -4.42
CA THR A 45 -10.28 -4.49 -4.14
C THR A 45 -9.35 -3.52 -4.85
N GLU A 46 -9.95 -2.49 -5.46
CA GLU A 46 -9.26 -1.45 -6.22
C GLU A 46 -9.33 -0.12 -5.47
N TYR A 47 -8.18 0.53 -5.30
CA TYR A 47 -8.04 1.83 -4.67
C TYR A 47 -7.40 2.79 -5.68
N SER A 48 -8.22 3.60 -6.32
CA SER A 48 -7.79 4.57 -7.33
C SER A 48 -7.56 5.95 -6.72
N GLY A 49 -6.43 6.56 -7.04
CA GLY A 49 -6.06 7.89 -6.60
C GLY A 49 -5.23 7.90 -5.32
N ARG A 50 -4.47 8.98 -5.19
CA ARG A 50 -3.46 9.16 -4.15
C ARG A 50 -4.00 8.98 -2.73
N GLU A 51 -5.10 9.65 -2.40
CA GLU A 51 -5.68 9.63 -1.05
C GLU A 51 -6.18 8.24 -0.65
N ALA A 52 -6.85 7.53 -1.57
CA ALA A 52 -7.35 6.19 -1.32
C ALA A 52 -6.21 5.19 -1.04
N ILE A 53 -5.13 5.28 -1.82
CA ILE A 53 -3.94 4.42 -1.66
C ILE A 53 -3.25 4.70 -0.32
N THR A 54 -2.97 5.97 -0.02
CA THR A 54 -2.32 6.36 1.24
C THR A 54 -3.16 5.96 2.45
N SER A 55 -4.48 6.18 2.40
CA SER A 55 -5.37 5.78 3.49
C SER A 55 -5.41 4.27 3.67
N TYR A 56 -5.31 3.50 2.58
CA TYR A 56 -5.29 2.05 2.65
C TYR A 56 -4.00 1.52 3.28
N ILE A 57 -2.84 2.01 2.84
CA ILE A 57 -1.53 1.63 3.39
C ILE A 57 -1.44 1.98 4.88
N ARG A 58 -1.93 3.17 5.26
CA ARG A 58 -1.97 3.58 6.67
C ARG A 58 -2.84 2.64 7.52
N LYS A 59 -3.99 2.23 6.99
CA LYS A 59 -4.86 1.27 7.68
C LYS A 59 -4.13 -0.08 7.90
N LEU A 60 -3.36 -0.55 6.91
CA LEU A 60 -2.56 -1.76 7.05
C LEU A 60 -1.46 -1.63 8.12
N ASP A 61 -0.84 -0.46 8.24
CA ASP A 61 0.12 -0.14 9.30
C ASP A 61 -0.54 -0.20 10.68
N GLU A 62 -1.68 0.47 10.84
CA GLU A 62 -2.46 0.45 12.09
C GLU A 62 -2.91 -0.97 12.46
N GLU A 63 -3.37 -1.78 11.49
CA GLU A 63 -3.74 -3.18 11.71
C GLU A 63 -2.53 -4.04 12.10
N SER A 64 -1.37 -3.83 11.48
CA SER A 64 -0.12 -4.52 11.79
C SER A 64 0.37 -4.20 13.21
N GLU A 65 0.26 -2.94 13.64
CA GLU A 65 0.61 -2.52 15.01
C GLU A 65 -0.31 -3.15 16.06
N GLN A 66 -1.61 -3.25 15.78
CA GLN A 66 -2.55 -3.91 16.69
C GLN A 66 -2.29 -5.41 16.83
N TRP A 67 -1.85 -6.08 15.76
CA TRP A 67 -1.50 -7.50 15.82
C TRP A 67 -0.30 -7.75 16.71
N TRP A 68 0.68 -6.85 16.70
CA TRP A 68 1.82 -6.91 17.62
C TRP A 68 1.39 -6.77 19.08
N TYR A 69 0.45 -5.86 19.37
CA TYR A 69 0.00 -5.60 20.73
C TYR A 69 -0.77 -6.78 21.34
N CYS A 70 -1.58 -7.50 20.55
CA CYS A 70 -2.33 -8.66 21.02
C CYS A 70 -1.48 -9.91 21.34
N VAL A 71 -0.22 -9.96 20.91
CA VAL A 71 0.68 -11.09 21.22
C VAL A 71 1.45 -10.86 22.55
N CYS A 72 1.48 -9.63 23.07
CA CYS A 72 2.26 -9.29 24.26
C CYS A 72 1.48 -9.27 25.59
N ASP A 73 0.14 -9.38 25.60
CA ASP A 73 -0.66 -9.44 26.85
C ASP A 73 -0.95 -10.88 27.29
N ARG A 74 0.09 -11.72 27.36
CA ARG A 74 0.09 -13.00 28.07
C ARG A 74 1.48 -13.29 28.63
N SER A 75 1.90 -12.50 29.61
CA SER A 75 3.01 -12.85 30.51
C SER A 75 2.74 -12.29 31.89
#